data_AF-A0A1I1LRW7-F1
#
_entry.id   AF-A0A1I1LRW7-F1
#
_cell.length_a   1.000
_cell.length_b   1.000
_cell.length_c   1.000
_cell.angle_alpha   90.00
_cell.angle_beta   90.00
_cell.angle_gamma   90.00
#
_symmetry.space_group_name_H-M   'P 1'
#
loop_
_entity.id
_entity.type
_entity.pdbx_description
1 polymer ?
#
loop_
_entity_poly.entity_id
_entity_poly.type
_entity_poly.pdbx_seq_one_letter_code
_entity_poly.pdbx_strand_id
1 'polypeptide(L)' 'MKTISDQDIKFLLKSPRSDRPTLISLFYRYDNQRFVYSTDLTIHPLQWDADRQLASTSQKKRIANSVNW' A
#
# COMPACT_ATOMS: atom_id res chain seq x y z
N MET A 1 -11.20 19.14 -20.73
CA MET A 1 -10.17 18.19 -20.26
C MET A 1 -10.61 17.70 -18.89
N LYS A 2 -10.81 16.39 -18.70
CA LYS A 2 -11.09 15.87 -17.36
C LYS A 2 -9.80 15.95 -16.56
N THR A 3 -9.87 16.37 -15.31
CA THR A 3 -8.74 16.38 -14.39
C THR A 3 -8.83 15.16 -13.49
N ILE A 4 -7.69 14.60 -13.09
CA ILE A 4 -7.63 13.53 -12.10
C ILE A 4 -7.64 14.20 -10.72
N SER A 5 -8.54 13.78 -9.83
CA SER A 5 -8.52 14.20 -8.43
C SER A 5 -7.80 13.16 -7.57
N ASP A 6 -7.31 13.55 -6.39
CA ASP A 6 -6.67 12.61 -5.45
C ASP A 6 -7.61 11.46 -5.05
N GLN A 7 -8.93 11.67 -5.08
CA GLN A 7 -9.93 10.64 -4.78
C GLN A 7 -9.99 9.54 -5.83
N ASP A 8 -9.56 9.84 -7.06
CA ASP A 8 -9.51 8.90 -8.18
C ASP A 8 -8.25 8.03 -8.14
N ILE A 9 -7.28 8.37 -7.27
CA ILE A 9 -5.99 7.70 -7.15
C ILE A 9 -5.99 6.84 -5.89
N LYS A 10 -5.64 5.55 -6.03
CA LYS A 10 -5.56 4.60 -4.93
C LYS A 10 -4.30 3.75 -5.03
N PHE A 11 -3.62 3.57 -3.91
CA PHE A 11 -2.59 2.53 -3.77
C PHE A 11 -3.24 1.30 -3.17
N LEU A 12 -3.25 0.21 -3.93
CA LEU A 12 -3.84 -1.07 -3.51
C LEU A 12 -2.81 -2.17 -3.64
N LEU A 13 -3.07 -3.26 -2.95
CA LEU A 13 -2.13 -4.35 -2.82
C LEU A 13 -2.52 -5.46 -3.79
N LYS A 14 -1.54 -6.01 -4.51
CA LYS A 14 -1.82 -7.07 -5.49
C LYS A 14 -2.43 -8.32 -4.85
N SER A 15 -1.92 -8.73 -3.68
CA SER A 15 -2.39 -9.89 -2.93
C SER A 15 -2.56 -9.59 -1.43
N PRO A 16 -3.59 -8.84 -0.99
CA PRO A 16 -3.72 -8.28 0.37
C PRO A 16 -3.74 -9.30 1.52
N ARG A 17 -4.02 -10.58 1.23
CA ARG A 17 -4.08 -11.66 2.23
C ARG A 17 -2.88 -12.60 2.15
N SER A 18 -1.85 -12.21 1.39
CA SER A 18 -0.59 -12.95 1.27
C SER A 18 0.15 -12.99 2.61
N ASP A 19 0.76 -14.13 2.89
CA ASP A 19 1.73 -14.34 3.99
C ASP A 19 3.16 -13.90 3.59
N ARG A 20 3.36 -13.52 2.33
CA ARG A 20 4.62 -13.01 1.76
C ARG A 20 4.51 -11.54 1.36
N PRO A 21 5.64 -10.82 1.25
CA PRO A 21 5.66 -9.47 0.71
C PRO A 21 4.92 -9.40 -0.63
N THR A 22 4.10 -8.37 -0.81
CA THR A 22 3.36 -8.18 -2.07
C THR A 22 3.57 -6.79 -2.63
N LEU A 23 3.41 -6.70 -3.94
CA LEU A 23 3.45 -5.49 -4.73
C LEU A 23 2.36 -4.50 -4.31
N ILE A 24 2.77 -3.24 -4.19
CA ILE A 24 1.89 -2.08 -4.14
C ILE A 24 1.61 -1.66 -5.59
N SER A 25 0.36 -1.45 -5.94
CA SER A 25 -0.07 -1.05 -7.28
C SER A 25 -0.83 0.26 -7.20
N LEU A 26 -0.53 1.16 -8.13
CA LEU A 26 -1.24 2.41 -8.31
C LEU A 26 -2.44 2.17 -9.22
N PHE A 27 -3.61 2.53 -8.74
CA PHE A 27 -4.87 2.50 -9.47
C PHE A 27 -5.36 3.92 -9.65
N TYR A 28 -5.68 4.30 -10.88
CA TYR A 28 -6.37 5.54 -11.13
C TYR A 28 -7.39 5.41 -12.24
N ARG A 29 -8.39 6.28 -12.22
CA ARG A 29 -9.40 6.36 -13.28
C ARG A 29 -9.22 7.66 -14.03
N TYR A 30 -9.15 7.55 -15.35
CA TYR A 30 -9.13 8.70 -16.24
C TYR A 30 -9.98 8.39 -17.46
N ASP A 31 -10.87 9.31 -17.80
CA ASP A 31 -11.77 9.19 -18.95
C ASP A 31 -12.53 7.84 -19.04
N ASN A 32 -13.11 7.42 -17.92
CA ASN A 32 -13.82 6.14 -17.79
C ASN A 32 -12.97 4.89 -18.05
N GLN A 33 -11.64 5.05 -18.16
CA GLN A 33 -10.67 3.97 -18.24
C GLN A 33 -9.98 3.80 -16.89
N ARG A 34 -9.76 2.53 -16.51
CA ARG A 34 -9.01 2.16 -15.31
C ARG A 34 -7.57 1.86 -15.71
N PHE A 35 -6.65 2.57 -15.11
CA PHE A 35 -5.22 2.33 -15.26
C PHE A 35 -4.68 1.64 -14.01
N VAL A 36 -3.73 0.73 -14.23
CA VAL A 36 -3.05 -0.02 -13.18
C VAL A 36 -1.55 0.05 -13.46
N TYR A 37 -0.78 0.54 -12.50
CA TYR A 37 0.66 0.69 -12.61
C TYR A 37 1.37 -0.03 -11.47
N SER A 38 2.41 -0.80 -11.80
CA SER A 38 3.30 -1.44 -10.82
C SER A 38 4.20 -0.37 -10.22
N THR A 39 4.20 -0.19 -8.90
CA THR A 39 5.15 0.74 -8.28
C THR A 39 6.54 0.13 -8.09
N ASP A 40 6.69 -1.17 -8.37
CA ASP A 40 7.87 -2.00 -8.08
C ASP A 40 8.29 -2.04 -6.61
N LEU A 41 7.45 -1.50 -5.72
CA LEU A 41 7.63 -1.53 -4.27
C LEU A 41 6.78 -2.64 -3.66
N THR A 42 7.33 -3.34 -2.68
CA THR A 42 6.62 -4.38 -1.91
C THR A 42 6.49 -4.01 -0.44
N ILE A 43 5.42 -4.48 0.21
CA ILE A 43 5.20 -4.30 1.66
C ILE A 43 5.08 -5.65 2.36
N HIS A 44 5.65 -5.75 3.57
CA HIS A 44 5.56 -6.96 4.39
C HIS A 44 4.15 -7.12 4.97
N PRO A 45 3.59 -8.34 5.07
CA PRO A 45 2.23 -8.55 5.58
C PRO A 45 1.94 -8.13 7.03
N LEU A 46 2.97 -7.76 7.79
CA LEU A 46 2.81 -7.25 9.17
C LEU A 46 2.70 -5.72 9.21
N GLN A 47 3.01 -5.04 8.10
CA GLN A 47 3.07 -3.60 8.01
C GLN A 47 1.82 -3.00 7.36
N TRP A 48 0.79 -3.80 7.14
CA TRP A 48 -0.42 -3.40 6.41
C TRP A 48 -1.70 -3.85 7.12
N ASP A 49 -2.81 -3.26 6.71
CA ASP A 49 -4.15 -3.66 7.10
C ASP A 49 -4.82 -4.26 5.85
N ALA A 50 -5.00 -5.58 5.85
CA ALA A 50 -5.54 -6.32 4.70
C ALA A 50 -7.00 -5.96 4.39
N ASP A 51 -7.77 -5.57 5.41
CA ASP A 51 -9.18 -5.20 5.26
C ASP A 51 -9.32 -3.78 4.69
N ARG A 52 -8.44 -2.87 5.11
CA ARG A 52 -8.43 -1.48 4.64
C ARG A 52 -7.58 -1.28 3.37
N GLN A 53 -6.74 -2.25 3.02
CA GLN A 53 -5.71 -2.15 1.96
C GLN A 53 -4.79 -0.93 2.11
N LEU A 54 -4.49 -0.57 3.36
CA LEU A 54 -3.61 0.56 3.69
C LEU A 54 -2.40 0.07 4.46
N ALA A 55 -1.35 0.89 4.51
CA ALA A 55 -0.27 0.68 5.46
C ALA A 55 -0.83 0.73 6.89
N SER A 56 -0.39 -0.19 7.74
CA SER A 56 -0.78 -0.21 9.15
C SER A 56 -0.20 1.02 9.84
N THR A 57 -1.07 1.85 10.41
CA THR A 57 -0.67 3.00 11.23
C THR A 57 -0.19 2.56 12.61
N SER A 58 -0.50 1.32 13.00
CA SER A 58 0.02 0.67 14.20
C SER A 58 1.40 0.05 13.91
N GLN A 59 2.32 0.86 13.38
CA GLN A 59 3.72 0.54 13.57
C GLN A 59 3.99 0.71 15.06
N LYS A 60 3.83 -0.36 15.85
CA LYS A 60 4.44 -0.43 17.18
C LYS A 60 5.88 -0.02 16.96
N LYS A 61 6.23 1.20 17.35
CA LYS A 61 7.60 1.68 17.36
C LYS A 61 8.39 0.58 18.05
N ARG A 62 9.15 -0.20 17.30
CA ARG A 62 10.34 -0.84 17.84
C ARG A 62 11.31 0.31 18.03
N ILE A 63 11.02 1.18 19.01
CA ILE A 63 12.05 1.96 19.68
C ILE A 63 13.06 0.89 20.03
N ALA A 64 14.23 1.02 19.42
CA ALA A 64 15.37 0.21 19.70
C ALA A 64 15.72 0.40 21.19
N ASN A 65 15.07 -0.38 22.05
CA ASN A 65 15.69 -0.85 23.27
C ASN A 65 16.66 -1.96 22.87
N SER A 66 17.64 -1.64 22.01
CA SER A 66 18.94 -2.28 22.05
C SER A 66 19.73 -1.52 23.10
N VAL A 67 19.40 -1.80 24.36
CA VAL A 67 20.19 -1.39 25.51
C VAL A 67 20.82 -2.66 26.08
N ASN A 68 22.15 -2.58 26.19
CA ASN A 68 23.11 -3.40 26.94
C ASN A 68 23.72 -4.62 26.23
N TRP A 69 25.00 -4.51 25.89
CA TRP A 69 26.07 -4.64 26.89
C TRP A 69 26.96 -3.39 26.91
#